data_AF-A0A4U9I2U5-F1
#
_entry.id   AF-A0A4U9I2U5-F1
#
_cell.length_a   1.000
_cell.length_b   1.000
_cell.length_c   1.000
_cell.angle_alpha   90.00
_cell.angle_beta   90.00
_cell.angle_gamma   90.00
#
_symmetry.space_group_name_H-M   'P 1'
#
loop_
_entity.id
_entity.type
_entity.pdbx_description
1 polymer ?
#
loop_
_entity_poly.entity_id
_entity_poly.type
_entity_poly.pdbx_seq_one_letter_code
_entity_poly.pdbx_strand_id
1 'polypeptide(L)'
;MSEELKTLNNIRSLRAQSRELPLETLEDILEKFNVIVSERREEEEAKRNEISERTEKLNKLRQLMLDDGIDPSELLEFSTARQNLKKSVQLVGQIQVH
;
A
#
# COMPACT_ATOMS: atom_id res chain seq x y z
N MET A 1 18.39 6.19 3.82
CA MET A 1 18.84 7.16 2.80
C MET A 1 20.25 6.76 2.40
N SER A 2 20.52 6.48 1.12
CA SER A 2 21.90 6.19 0.66
C SER A 2 22.81 7.40 0.93
N GLU A 3 24.08 7.17 1.24
CA GLU A 3 25.08 8.24 1.42
C GLU A 3 25.21 9.11 0.15
N GLU A 4 25.01 8.53 -1.04
CA GLU A 4 25.05 9.23 -2.33
C GLU A 4 23.87 10.19 -2.51
N LEU A 5 22.71 9.87 -1.94
CA LEU A 5 21.54 10.73 -1.99
C LEU A 5 21.58 11.80 -0.88
N LYS A 6 22.36 11.59 0.19
CA LYS A 6 22.59 12.60 1.23
C LYS A 6 23.41 13.78 0.71
N THR A 7 24.42 13.53 -0.14
CA THR A 7 25.20 14.61 -0.77
C THR A 7 24.34 15.45 -1.72
N LEU A 8 23.45 14.82 -2.49
CA LEU A 8 22.44 15.50 -3.33
C LEU A 8 21.43 16.32 -2.50
N ASN A 9 21.14 15.92 -1.26
CA ASN A 9 20.22 16.65 -0.37
C ASN A 9 20.84 17.94 0.20
N ASN A 10 22.18 18.01 0.33
CA ASN A 10 22.85 19.20 0.84
C ASN A 10 23.22 20.18 -0.28
N ILE A 11 22.43 21.25 -0.42
CA ILE A 11 22.61 22.25 -1.47
C ILE A 11 24.00 22.93 -1.47
N ARG A 12 24.69 22.99 -0.33
CA ARG A 12 26.06 23.57 -0.29
C ARG A 12 27.07 22.65 -0.95
N SER A 13 27.02 21.36 -0.62
CA SER A 13 27.88 20.34 -1.23
C SER A 13 27.55 20.18 -2.73
N LEU A 14 26.26 20.16 -3.06
CA LEU A 14 25.80 20.05 -4.44
C LEU A 14 26.31 21.23 -5.29
N ARG A 15 26.17 22.48 -4.81
CA ARG A 15 26.69 23.66 -5.51
C ARG A 15 28.21 23.63 -5.71
N ALA A 16 28.96 23.12 -4.74
CA ALA A 16 30.41 23.02 -4.87
C ALA A 16 30.78 22.06 -6.01
N GLN A 17 30.13 20.89 -6.06
CA GLN A 17 30.32 19.89 -7.12
C GLN A 17 29.85 20.39 -8.49
N SER A 18 28.73 21.09 -8.56
CA SER A 18 28.18 21.61 -9.82
C SER A 18 29.05 22.68 -10.49
N ARG A 19 29.96 23.34 -9.77
CA ARG A 19 30.88 24.35 -10.36
C ARG A 19 31.89 23.74 -11.33
N GLU A 20 32.17 22.45 -11.18
CA GLU A 20 33.12 21.71 -12.00
C GLU A 20 32.44 21.06 -13.23
N LEU A 21 31.12 21.22 -13.38
CA LEU A 21 30.33 20.67 -14.46
C LEU A 21 29.82 21.76 -15.40
N PRO A 22 29.74 21.49 -16.72
CA PRO A 22 29.10 22.41 -17.65
C PRO A 22 27.58 22.44 -17.42
N LEU A 23 26.95 23.55 -17.78
CA LEU A 23 25.51 23.76 -17.60
C LEU A 23 24.68 22.66 -18.27
N GLU A 24 25.02 22.27 -19.50
CA GLU A 24 24.35 21.21 -20.26
C GLU A 24 24.28 19.89 -19.47
N THR A 25 25.37 19.49 -18.82
CA THR A 25 25.38 18.28 -17.99
C THR A 25 24.48 18.42 -16.75
N LEU A 26 24.36 19.63 -16.18
CA LEU A 26 23.45 19.87 -15.07
C LEU A 26 21.98 19.78 -15.52
N GLU A 27 21.67 20.27 -16.72
CA GLU A 27 20.34 20.16 -17.33
C GLU A 27 19.97 18.70 -17.62
N ASP A 28 20.89 17.90 -18.17
CA ASP A 28 20.69 16.47 -18.40
C ASP A 28 20.42 15.70 -17.08
N ILE A 29 21.16 16.02 -16.02
CA ILE A 29 20.97 15.42 -14.70
C ILE A 29 19.59 15.81 -14.14
N LEU A 30 19.21 17.07 -14.30
CA LEU A 30 17.92 17.57 -13.85
C LEU A 30 16.77 16.88 -14.59
N GLU A 31 16.86 16.72 -15.91
CA GLU A 31 15.84 16.03 -16.71
C GLU A 31 15.65 14.58 -16.23
N LYS A 32 16.74 13.83 -16.07
CA LYS A 32 16.69 12.45 -15.55
C LYS A 32 16.08 12.38 -14.15
N PHE A 33 16.44 13.32 -13.29
CA PHE A 33 15.90 13.37 -11.93
C PHE A 33 14.40 13.72 -11.94
N ASN A 34 13.96 14.62 -12.82
CA ASN A 34 12.55 14.96 -12.98
C ASN A 34 11.74 13.74 -13.44
N VAL A 35 12.25 12.93 -14.38
CA VAL A 35 11.61 11.68 -14.81
C VAL A 35 11.42 10.76 -13.60
N ILE A 36 12.49 10.48 -12.84
CA ILE A 36 12.44 9.62 -11.65
C ILE A 36 11.42 10.14 -10.62
N VAL A 37 11.38 11.45 -10.40
CA VAL A 37 10.43 12.07 -9.46
C VAL A 37 8.99 11.96 -9.99
N SER A 38 8.76 12.10 -11.29
CA SER A 38 7.44 11.91 -11.89
C SER A 38 6.95 10.48 -11.70
N GLU A 39 7.77 9.49 -12.07
CA GLU A 39 7.45 8.07 -11.92
C GLU A 39 7.08 7.74 -10.47
N ARG A 40 7.88 8.21 -9.50
CA ARG A 40 7.59 7.99 -8.08
C ARG A 40 6.33 8.69 -7.61
N ARG A 41 6.00 9.88 -8.12
CA ARG A 41 4.75 10.56 -7.80
C ARG A 41 3.55 9.80 -8.34
N GLU A 42 3.62 9.34 -9.58
CA GLU A 42 2.58 8.55 -10.23
C GLU A 42 2.36 7.23 -9.50
N GLU A 43 3.42 6.53 -9.08
CA GLU A 43 3.32 5.32 -8.27
C GLU A 43 2.62 5.56 -6.92
N GLU A 44 3.00 6.62 -6.21
CA GLU A 44 2.39 6.97 -4.92
C GLU A 44 0.94 7.42 -5.07
N GLU A 45 0.63 8.16 -6.14
CA GLU A 45 -0.75 8.54 -6.47
C GLU A 45 -1.60 7.32 -6.84
N ALA A 46 -1.08 6.40 -7.64
CA ALA A 46 -1.75 5.15 -7.98
C ALA A 46 -2.06 4.32 -6.73
N LYS A 47 -1.10 4.15 -5.82
CA LYS A 47 -1.32 3.47 -4.53
C LYS A 47 -2.38 4.17 -3.69
N ARG A 48 -2.33 5.50 -3.61
CA ARG A 48 -3.33 6.29 -2.88
C ARG A 48 -4.72 6.13 -3.47
N ASN A 49 -4.83 6.14 -4.79
CA ASN A 49 -6.09 5.96 -5.50
C ASN A 49 -6.64 4.54 -5.30
N GLU A 50 -5.80 3.51 -5.37
CA GLU A 50 -6.21 2.12 -5.09
C GLU A 50 -6.77 1.97 -3.66
N ILE A 51 -6.09 2.57 -2.66
CA ILE A 51 -6.57 2.58 -1.27
C ILE A 51 -7.90 3.34 -1.17
N SER A 52 -8.02 4.51 -1.81
CA SER A 52 -9.25 5.31 -1.82
C SER A 52 -10.40 4.52 -2.43
N GLU A 53 -10.23 3.95 -3.62
CA GLU A 53 -11.25 3.14 -4.28
C GLU A 53 -11.65 1.92 -3.44
N ARG A 54 -10.67 1.24 -2.83
CA ARG A 54 -10.95 0.10 -1.97
C ARG A 54 -11.75 0.51 -0.74
N THR A 55 -11.38 1.62 -0.09
CA THR A 55 -12.12 2.13 1.07
C THR A 55 -13.52 2.63 0.70
N GLU A 56 -13.69 3.30 -0.44
CA GLU A 56 -15.01 3.69 -0.96
C GLU A 56 -15.90 2.49 -1.27
N LYS A 57 -15.36 1.45 -1.94
CA LYS A 57 -16.07 0.20 -2.21
C LYS A 57 -16.50 -0.48 -0.91
N LEU A 58 -15.62 -0.53 0.09
CA LEU A 58 -15.93 -1.09 1.41
C LEU A 58 -17.00 -0.29 2.14
N ASN A 59 -16.93 1.04 2.10
CA ASN A 59 -17.92 1.91 2.73
C ASN A 59 -19.30 1.77 2.08
N LYS A 60 -19.36 1.71 0.74
CA LYS A 60 -20.61 1.46 0.00
C LYS A 60 -21.22 0.12 0.38
N LEU A 61 -20.39 -0.94 0.43
CA LEU A 61 -20.86 -2.27 0.84
C LEU A 61 -21.36 -2.28 2.28
N ARG A 62 -20.63 -1.63 3.20
CA ARG A 62 -21.04 -1.48 4.59
C ARG A 62 -22.41 -0.80 4.71
N GLN A 63 -22.64 0.26 3.93
CA GLN A 63 -23.92 0.97 3.95
C GLN A 63 -25.07 0.06 3.48
N LEU A 64 -24.90 -0.64 2.36
CA LEU A 64 -25.91 -1.57 1.84
C LEU A 64 -26.27 -2.66 2.87
N MET A 65 -25.28 -3.22 3.56
CA MET A 65 -25.53 -4.22 4.60
C MET A 65 -26.36 -3.67 5.75
N LEU A 66 -26.04 -2.45 6.21
CA LEU A 66 -26.80 -1.78 7.26
C LEU A 66 -28.22 -1.45 6.83
N ASP A 67 -28.40 -1.05 5.56
CA ASP A 67 -29.73 -0.79 4.98
C ASP A 67 -30.58 -2.07 4.92
N ASP A 68 -29.96 -3.23 4.66
CA ASP A 68 -30.58 -4.56 4.72
C ASP A 68 -30.76 -5.08 6.16
N GLY A 69 -30.37 -4.30 7.18
CA GLY A 69 -30.49 -4.63 8.60
C GLY A 69 -29.44 -5.61 9.12
N ILE A 70 -28.34 -5.81 8.38
CA ILE A 70 -27.24 -6.72 8.72
C ILE A 70 -26.06 -5.90 9.25
N ASP A 71 -25.67 -6.10 10.51
CA ASP A 71 -24.44 -5.51 11.03
C ASP A 71 -23.21 -6.24 10.44
N PRO A 72 -22.24 -5.53 9.82
CA PRO A 72 -21.00 -6.12 9.32
C PRO A 72 -20.23 -6.96 10.36
N SER A 73 -20.35 -6.63 11.64
CA SER A 73 -19.69 -7.33 12.75
C SER A 73 -20.23 -8.75 12.92
N GLU A 74 -21.52 -8.96 12.68
CA GLU A 74 -22.17 -10.28 12.77
C GLU A 74 -21.65 -11.27 11.72
N LEU A 75 -21.17 -10.80 10.56
CA LEU A 75 -20.54 -11.66 9.56
C LEU A 75 -19.23 -12.29 10.07
N LEU A 76 -18.45 -11.55 10.86
CA LEU A 76 -17.22 -12.06 11.45
C LEU A 76 -17.54 -13.16 12.47
N GLU A 77 -18.57 -12.97 13.29
CA GLU A 77 -19.06 -13.96 14.23
C GLU A 77 -19.59 -15.22 13.51
N PHE A 78 -20.37 -15.06 12.44
CA PHE A 78 -20.85 -16.18 11.63
C PHE A 78 -19.70 -16.97 10.98
N SER A 79 -18.68 -16.28 10.46
CA SER A 79 -17.53 -16.92 9.82
C SER A 79 -16.65 -17.71 10.79
N THR A 80 -16.41 -17.16 11.99
CA THR A 80 -15.64 -17.82 13.05
C THR A 80 -16.41 -19.00 13.65
N ALA A 81 -17.73 -18.88 13.83
CA ALA A 81 -18.60 -19.98 14.22
C ALA A 81 -18.55 -21.16 13.22
N ARG A 82 -18.54 -20.87 11.91
CA ARG A 82 -18.36 -21.89 10.85
C ARG A 82 -17.00 -22.58 10.89
N GLN A 83 -15.91 -21.87 11.22
CA GLN A 83 -14.59 -22.49 11.35
C GLN A 83 -14.50 -23.42 12.57
N ASN A 84 -15.16 -23.04 13.67
CA ASN A 84 -15.24 -23.87 14.87
C ASN A 84 -16.08 -25.14 14.67
N LEU A 85 -17.19 -25.05 13.90
CA LEU A 85 -17.98 -26.23 13.50
C LEU A 85 -17.18 -27.22 12.65
N LYS A 86 -16.31 -26.74 11.74
CA LYS A 86 -15.46 -27.62 10.93
C LYS A 86 -14.41 -28.36 11.77
N LYS A 87 -13.81 -27.69 12.77
CA LYS A 87 -12.85 -28.33 13.68
C LYS A 87 -13.52 -29.38 14.58
N SER A 88 -14.72 -29.10 15.09
CA SER A 88 -15.44 -30.06 15.96
C SER A 88 -15.88 -31.31 15.19
N VAL A 89 -16.35 -31.18 13.95
CA VAL A 89 -16.71 -32.33 13.10
C VAL A 89 -15.49 -33.20 12.76
N GLN A 90 -14.30 -32.61 12.59
CA GLN A 90 -13.07 -33.35 12.27
C GLN A 90 -12.49 -34.12 13.48
N LEU A 91 -12.65 -33.60 14.70
CA LEU A 91 -12.24 -34.27 15.94
C LEU A 91 -13.13 -35.47 16.28
N VAL A 92 -14.44 -35.38 16.04
CA VAL A 92 -15.38 -36.49 16.30
C VAL A 92 -15.12 -37.66 15.34
N GLY A 93 -14.74 -37.40 14.09
CA GLY A 93 -14.39 -38.44 13.11
C GLY A 93 -13.13 -39.25 13.45
N GLN A 94 -12.20 -38.71 14.26
CA GLN A 94 -10.99 -39.42 14.67
C GLN A 94 -11.20 -40.35 15.88
N ILE A 95 -12.24 -40.12 16.68
CA ILE A 95 -12.53 -40.92 17.89
C ILE A 95 -13.33 -42.19 17.54
N GLN A 96 -13.95 -42.26 16.36
CA GLN A 96 -14.81 -43.38 15.95
C GLN A 96 -14.08 -44.56 15.25
N VAL A 97 -12.75 -44.52 15.13
CA VAL A 97 -11.93 -45.52 14.39
C VAL A 97 -10.98 -46.31 15.30
N HIS A 98 -11.33 -46.46 16.58
CA HIS A 98 -10.75 -47.44 17.50
C HIS A 98 -11.87 -48.22 18.18
#